data_AF-T1AL68-F1
#
_entry.id   AF-T1AL68-F1
#
_cell.length_a   1.000
_cell.length_b   1.000
_cell.length_c   1.000
_cell.angle_alpha   90.00
_cell.angle_beta   90.00
_cell.angle_gamma   90.00
#
_symmetry.space_group_name_H-M   'P 1'
#
loop_
_entity.id
_entity.type
_entity.pdbx_description
1 polymer ?
#
loop_
_entity_poly.entity_id
_entity_poly.type
_entity_poly.pdbx_seq_one_letter_code
_entity_poly.pdbx_strand_id
1 'polypeptide(L)'
;MPKGLCALEPEVKFGPSLALAAADSQMVTIARTSPPQALLRVRLPQKARPTTMSMWTWVVIPVAIPNHVPPDTKLKTPSLRLVDNRVLVDLPWIQASPPARRSGHPIGLGFDWGVNTFITAAIGYLDDRGDVHSDGKPFAFRVDGASAKVHRLRRQREVLAAKIAQLKKLA
;
A
#
# COMPACT_ATOMS: atom_id res chain seq x y z
N MET A 1 9.27 0.32 9.12
CA MET A 1 10.11 0.69 7.96
C MET A 1 11.10 1.78 8.34
N PRO A 2 12.32 1.81 7.77
CA PRO A 2 13.28 2.87 8.01
C PRO A 2 12.70 4.24 7.65
N LYS A 3 12.90 5.23 8.51
CA LYS A 3 12.39 6.60 8.33
C LYS A 3 13.01 7.20 7.06
N GLY A 4 12.19 7.53 6.06
CA GLY A 4 12.62 8.24 4.84
C GLY A 4 12.93 7.39 3.61
N LEU A 5 12.58 6.10 3.61
CA LEU A 5 12.60 5.25 2.40
C LEU A 5 11.70 5.82 1.30
N CYS A 6 10.46 6.20 1.64
CA CYS A 6 9.49 6.77 0.69
C CYS A 6 9.85 8.18 0.20
N ALA A 7 10.87 8.84 0.77
CA ALA A 7 11.30 10.16 0.29
C ALA A 7 12.11 10.10 -1.02
N LEU A 8 12.33 8.90 -1.56
CA LEU A 8 12.86 8.69 -2.91
C LEU A 8 11.75 8.56 -3.97
N GLU A 9 10.51 8.35 -3.53
CA GLU A 9 9.36 8.30 -4.42
C GLU A 9 8.75 9.70 -4.51
N PRO A 10 8.29 10.12 -5.70
CA PRO A 10 7.56 11.36 -5.83
C PRO A 10 6.33 11.32 -4.92
N GLU A 11 6.05 12.44 -4.25
CA GLU A 11 4.84 12.57 -3.45
C GLU A 11 3.63 12.29 -4.33
N VAL A 12 2.88 11.23 -4.01
CA VAL A 12 1.69 10.86 -4.75
C VAL A 12 0.63 11.91 -4.47
N LYS A 13 0.43 12.83 -5.41
CA LYS A 13 -0.66 13.81 -5.33
C LYS A 13 -1.99 13.11 -5.59
N PHE A 14 -2.85 13.08 -4.59
CA PHE A 14 -4.23 12.64 -4.72
C PHE A 14 -5.15 13.86 -4.81
N GLY A 15 -6.06 13.85 -5.79
CA GLY A 15 -7.16 14.80 -5.86
C GLY A 15 -8.17 14.62 -4.73
N PRO A 16 -9.17 15.51 -4.62
CA PRO A 16 -10.24 15.36 -3.63
C PRO A 16 -10.89 13.98 -3.74
N SER A 17 -11.05 13.32 -2.59
CA SER A 17 -11.62 11.98 -2.46
C SER A 17 -12.79 12.01 -1.48
N LEU A 18 -13.88 11.35 -1.86
CA LEU A 18 -15.03 11.08 -1.01
C LEU A 18 -14.94 9.62 -0.54
N ALA A 19 -14.52 9.43 0.70
CA ALA A 19 -14.44 8.11 1.33
C ALA A 19 -15.84 7.63 1.76
N LEU A 20 -16.53 6.89 0.88
CA LEU A 20 -17.88 6.39 1.20
C LEU A 20 -17.88 5.35 2.33
N ALA A 21 -16.72 4.75 2.65
CA ALA A 21 -16.57 3.86 3.79
C ALA A 21 -16.79 4.54 5.15
N ALA A 22 -16.74 5.88 5.22
CA ALA A 22 -17.10 6.64 6.41
C ALA A 22 -18.62 6.86 6.55
N ALA A 23 -19.38 6.61 5.48
CA ALA A 23 -20.84 6.62 5.52
C ALA A 23 -21.36 5.26 6.00
N ASP A 24 -22.46 5.27 6.74
CA ASP A 24 -23.12 4.04 7.17
C ASP A 24 -23.81 3.30 6.01
N SER A 25 -24.25 2.07 6.29
CA SER A 25 -24.95 1.22 5.33
C SER A 25 -26.35 1.71 4.96
N GLN A 26 -26.94 2.64 5.71
CA GLN A 26 -28.20 3.29 5.36
C GLN A 26 -28.02 4.36 4.28
N MET A 27 -26.78 4.83 4.09
CA MET A 27 -26.42 5.86 3.12
C MET A 27 -25.71 5.30 1.88
N VAL A 28 -24.95 4.21 2.04
CA VAL A 28 -24.17 3.63 0.93
C VAL A 28 -24.23 2.10 0.96
N THR A 29 -24.45 1.50 -0.20
CA THR A 29 -24.30 0.04 -0.39
C THR A 29 -23.62 -0.24 -1.72
N ILE A 30 -22.89 -1.36 -1.78
CA ILE A 30 -22.34 -1.88 -3.03
C ILE A 30 -22.60 -3.38 -3.09
N ALA A 31 -23.10 -3.84 -4.24
CA ALA A 31 -23.38 -5.24 -4.47
C ALA A 31 -22.99 -5.63 -5.89
N ARG A 32 -22.32 -6.78 -6.03
CA ARG A 32 -22.04 -7.38 -7.32
C ARG A 32 -23.36 -7.89 -7.92
N THR A 33 -23.64 -7.55 -9.17
CA THR A 33 -24.83 -8.01 -9.91
C THR A 33 -24.50 -9.09 -10.93
N SER A 34 -23.27 -9.07 -11.45
CA SER A 34 -22.72 -10.10 -12.33
C SER A 34 -21.19 -10.13 -12.20
N PRO A 35 -20.48 -11.15 -12.74
CA PRO A 35 -19.02 -11.15 -12.70
C PRO A 35 -18.36 -9.85 -13.22
N PRO A 36 -18.82 -9.21 -14.31
CA PRO A 36 -18.25 -7.93 -14.77
C PRO A 36 -18.89 -6.67 -14.16
N GLN A 37 -19.91 -6.75 -13.30
CA GLN A 37 -20.66 -5.57 -12.85
C GLN A 37 -21.03 -5.58 -11.36
N ALA A 38 -21.01 -4.39 -10.77
CA ALA A 38 -21.64 -4.08 -9.49
C ALA A 38 -22.54 -2.85 -9.60
N LEU A 39 -23.45 -2.72 -8.64
CA LEU A 39 -24.22 -1.51 -8.42
C LEU A 39 -23.76 -0.86 -7.13
N LEU A 40 -23.27 0.37 -7.23
CA LEU A 40 -23.03 1.27 -6.11
C LEU A 40 -24.28 2.11 -5.92
N ARG A 41 -24.89 2.05 -4.73
CA ARG A 41 -26.02 2.88 -4.35
C ARG A 41 -25.55 3.89 -3.31
N VAL A 42 -25.81 5.16 -3.55
CA VAL A 42 -25.45 6.27 -2.65
C VAL A 42 -26.66 7.16 -2.44
N ARG A 43 -26.96 7.52 -1.19
CA ARG A 43 -27.92 8.58 -0.91
C ARG A 43 -27.24 9.93 -1.09
N LEU A 44 -27.76 10.73 -2.01
CA LEU A 44 -27.31 12.09 -2.24
C LEU A 44 -28.39 13.09 -1.83
N PRO A 45 -27.99 14.24 -1.27
CA PRO A 45 -28.94 15.25 -0.88
C PRO A 45 -29.47 15.96 -2.13
N GLN A 46 -30.79 16.15 -2.19
CA GLN A 46 -31.44 16.87 -3.30
C GLN A 46 -31.25 18.40 -3.19
N LYS A 47 -30.84 18.88 -2.01
CA LYS A 47 -30.61 20.30 -1.70
C LYS A 47 -29.30 20.44 -0.95
N ALA A 48 -28.64 21.61 -1.07
CA ALA A 48 -27.34 21.86 -0.45
C ALA A 48 -27.33 21.69 1.09
N ARG A 49 -28.47 21.89 1.76
CA ARG A 49 -28.63 21.74 3.22
C ARG A 49 -29.87 20.89 3.53
N PRO A 50 -29.76 19.56 3.49
CA PRO A 50 -30.88 18.69 3.82
C PRO A 50 -31.14 18.72 5.33
N THR A 51 -32.40 18.93 5.74
CA THR A 51 -32.79 18.92 7.17
C THR A 51 -33.48 17.64 7.58
N THR A 52 -34.01 16.88 6.63
CA THR A 52 -34.74 15.62 6.87
C THR A 52 -34.28 14.53 5.90
N MET A 53 -34.49 13.26 6.26
CA MET A 53 -34.15 12.11 5.41
C MET A 53 -34.99 12.02 4.12
N SER A 54 -36.14 12.70 4.04
CA SER A 54 -36.93 12.78 2.81
C SER A 54 -36.29 13.64 1.72
N MET A 55 -35.33 14.50 2.07
CA MET A 55 -34.55 15.30 1.11
C MET A 55 -33.36 14.54 0.50
N TRP A 56 -33.26 13.24 0.76
CA TRP A 56 -32.19 12.38 0.26
C TRP A 56 -32.75 11.33 -0.68
N THR A 57 -32.17 11.26 -1.87
CA THR A 57 -32.57 10.30 -2.89
C THR A 57 -31.49 9.27 -3.12
N TRP A 58 -31.89 8.04 -3.44
CA TRP A 58 -30.96 7.00 -3.87
C TRP A 58 -30.53 7.25 -5.32
N VAL A 59 -29.23 7.31 -5.53
CA VAL A 59 -28.61 7.28 -6.85
C VAL A 59 -27.93 5.93 -7.03
N VAL A 60 -28.16 5.30 -8.18
CA VAL A 60 -27.58 4.00 -8.54
C VAL A 60 -26.54 4.23 -9.63
N ILE A 61 -25.33 3.76 -9.38
CA ILE A 61 -24.18 3.94 -10.26
C ILE A 61 -23.69 2.54 -10.66
N PRO A 62 -23.81 2.16 -11.94
CA PRO A 62 -23.19 0.94 -12.45
C PRO A 62 -21.66 1.06 -12.38
N VAL A 63 -21.02 0.03 -11.83
CA VAL A 63 -19.56 -0.05 -11.73
C VAL A 63 -19.09 -1.28 -12.48
N ALA A 64 -18.24 -1.08 -13.48
CA ALA A 64 -17.57 -2.17 -14.17
C ALA A 64 -16.49 -2.78 -13.26
N ILE A 65 -16.48 -4.10 -13.14
CA ILE A 65 -15.48 -4.82 -12.35
C ILE A 65 -14.46 -5.42 -13.32
N PRO A 66 -13.16 -5.13 -13.17
CA PRO A 66 -12.13 -5.73 -14.00
C PRO A 66 -12.08 -7.26 -13.87
N ASN A 67 -11.75 -7.95 -14.97
CA ASN A 67 -11.70 -9.42 -15.04
C ASN A 67 -10.66 -10.06 -14.10
N HIS A 68 -9.68 -9.29 -13.60
CA HIS A 68 -8.71 -9.79 -12.63
C HIS A 68 -9.25 -9.88 -11.21
N VAL A 69 -10.45 -9.34 -10.93
CA VAL A 69 -11.10 -9.44 -9.63
C VAL A 69 -11.95 -10.71 -9.61
N PRO A 70 -11.61 -11.72 -8.78
CA PRO A 70 -12.35 -12.98 -8.80
C PRO A 70 -13.84 -12.80 -8.47
N PRO A 71 -14.74 -13.62 -9.04
CA PRO A 71 -16.19 -13.49 -8.84
C PRO A 71 -16.62 -13.58 -7.38
N ASP A 72 -15.99 -14.46 -6.60
CA ASP A 72 -16.35 -14.76 -5.20
C ASP A 72 -15.73 -13.79 -4.18
N THR A 73 -15.16 -12.69 -4.66
CA THR A 73 -14.58 -11.67 -3.79
C THR A 73 -15.65 -10.84 -3.09
N LYS A 74 -15.41 -10.53 -1.82
CA LYS A 74 -16.24 -9.59 -1.08
C LYS A 74 -15.85 -8.17 -1.45
N LEU A 75 -16.71 -7.50 -2.21
CA LEU A 75 -16.58 -6.06 -2.48
C LEU A 75 -16.72 -5.26 -1.17
N LYS A 76 -15.99 -4.15 -1.09
CA LYS A 76 -16.04 -3.21 0.03
C LYS A 76 -16.49 -1.84 -0.45
N THR A 77 -17.02 -1.05 0.47
CA THR A 77 -17.49 0.30 0.18
C THR A 77 -16.34 1.13 -0.42
N PRO A 78 -16.50 1.69 -1.63
CA PRO A 78 -15.40 2.32 -2.35
C PRO A 78 -15.11 3.75 -1.86
N SER A 79 -14.04 4.34 -2.39
CA SER A 79 -13.87 5.81 -2.39
C SER A 79 -14.09 6.34 -3.80
N LEU A 80 -14.60 7.58 -3.90
CA LEU A 80 -14.80 8.26 -5.17
C LEU A 80 -13.78 9.39 -5.31
N ARG A 81 -13.05 9.42 -6.43
CA ARG A 81 -12.12 10.51 -6.76
C ARG A 81 -12.54 11.20 -8.03
N LEU A 82 -12.25 12.51 -8.12
CA LEU A 82 -12.37 13.25 -9.36
C LEU A 82 -11.00 13.33 -10.03
N VAL A 83 -10.89 12.79 -11.24
CA VAL A 83 -9.68 12.83 -12.07
C VAL A 83 -10.09 13.20 -13.49
N ASP A 84 -9.53 14.28 -14.04
CA ASP A 84 -9.82 14.75 -15.41
C ASP A 84 -11.32 14.82 -15.75
N ASN A 85 -12.11 15.39 -14.83
CA ASN A 85 -13.56 15.52 -14.92
C ASN A 85 -14.32 14.17 -15.02
N ARG A 86 -13.69 13.08 -14.59
CA ARG A 86 -14.28 11.74 -14.47
C ARG A 86 -14.30 11.30 -13.02
N VAL A 87 -15.36 10.60 -12.63
CA VAL A 87 -15.44 9.96 -11.33
C VAL A 87 -14.76 8.60 -11.42
N LEU A 88 -13.66 8.45 -10.68
CA LEU A 88 -12.98 7.19 -10.50
C LEU A 88 -13.49 6.50 -9.23
N VAL A 89 -13.81 5.22 -9.34
CA VAL A 89 -14.25 4.38 -8.24
C VAL A 89 -13.07 3.53 -7.77
N ASP A 90 -12.47 3.90 -6.65
CA ASP A 90 -11.46 3.06 -6.00
C ASP A 90 -12.20 1.96 -5.22
N LEU A 91 -12.29 0.78 -5.81
CA LEU A 91 -13.07 -0.36 -5.29
C LEU A 91 -12.17 -1.37 -4.56
N PRO A 92 -12.07 -1.32 -3.22
CA PRO A 92 -11.41 -2.37 -2.46
C PRO A 92 -12.24 -3.67 -2.49
N TRP A 93 -11.54 -4.78 -2.47
CA TRP A 93 -12.12 -6.11 -2.38
C TRP A 93 -11.26 -7.01 -1.50
N ILE A 94 -11.87 -8.02 -0.90
CA ILE A 94 -11.19 -9.02 -0.08
C ILE A 94 -11.42 -10.39 -0.69
N GLN A 95 -10.34 -11.14 -0.84
CA GLN A 95 -10.35 -12.56 -1.13
C GLN A 95 -9.76 -13.30 0.06
N ALA A 96 -10.47 -14.32 0.53
CA ALA A 96 -9.90 -15.24 1.51
C ALA A 96 -8.77 -16.02 0.83
N SER A 97 -7.55 -15.91 1.36
CA SER A 97 -6.47 -16.82 0.97
C SER A 97 -6.53 -18.05 1.88
N PRO A 98 -6.50 -19.27 1.33
CA PRO A 98 -6.36 -20.46 2.16
C PRO A 98 -5.07 -20.34 2.99
N PRO A 99 -5.07 -20.80 4.25
CA PRO A 99 -3.85 -20.85 5.04
C PRO A 99 -2.84 -21.74 4.32
N ALA A 100 -1.58 -21.30 4.24
CA ALA A 100 -0.51 -22.14 3.72
C ALA A 100 -0.46 -23.42 4.56
N ARG A 101 -0.52 -24.58 3.90
CA ARG A 101 -0.30 -25.85 4.60
C ARG A 101 1.10 -25.82 5.16
N ARG A 102 1.27 -26.19 6.43
CA ARG A 102 2.58 -26.46 7.02
C ARG A 102 3.12 -27.75 6.39
N SER A 103 3.67 -27.66 5.18
CA SER A 103 4.55 -28.71 4.66
C SER A 103 5.96 -28.42 5.18
N GLY A 104 6.72 -29.45 5.53
CA GLY A 104 8.16 -29.30 5.76
C GLY A 104 8.77 -28.79 4.47
N HIS A 105 9.00 -27.48 4.38
CA HIS A 105 9.50 -26.86 3.16
C HIS A 105 10.98 -27.24 3.02
N PRO A 106 11.38 -27.94 1.95
CA PRO A 106 12.77 -28.28 1.72
C PRO A 106 13.59 -27.08 1.22
N ILE A 107 12.94 -25.92 1.04
CA ILE A 107 13.56 -24.69 0.54
C ILE A 107 13.09 -23.53 1.43
N GLY A 108 14.03 -22.78 1.97
CA GLY A 108 13.82 -21.53 2.69
C GLY A 108 14.43 -20.36 1.93
N LEU A 109 13.71 -19.23 1.87
CA LEU A 109 14.23 -17.97 1.35
C LEU A 109 14.38 -16.99 2.51
N GLY A 110 15.63 -16.69 2.87
CA GLY A 110 15.96 -15.70 3.89
C GLY A 110 16.19 -14.33 3.26
N PHE A 111 15.68 -13.28 3.92
CA PHE A 111 15.95 -11.89 3.55
C PHE A 111 16.61 -11.17 4.71
N ASP A 112 17.64 -10.38 4.42
CA ASP A 112 18.24 -9.42 5.32
C ASP A 112 18.22 -8.03 4.68
N TRP A 113 18.09 -6.98 5.48
CA TRP A 113 18.12 -5.60 4.99
C TRP A 113 19.31 -4.84 5.56
N GLY A 114 19.97 -4.08 4.70
CA GLY A 114 21.15 -3.30 5.06
C GLY A 114 21.10 -1.90 4.48
N VAL A 115 21.88 -0.99 5.08
CA VAL A 115 22.03 0.38 4.55
C VAL A 115 22.93 0.42 3.31
N ASN A 116 23.86 -0.54 3.20
CA ASN A 116 24.82 -0.65 2.08
C ASN A 116 24.29 -1.55 0.95
N THR A 117 23.49 -2.56 1.29
CA THR A 117 22.77 -3.42 0.36
C THR A 117 21.34 -3.49 0.86
N PHE A 118 20.41 -2.90 0.12
CA PHE A 118 19.06 -2.63 0.62
C PHE A 118 18.33 -3.93 1.00
N ILE A 119 18.41 -4.94 0.14
CA ILE A 119 17.94 -6.29 0.43
C ILE A 119 19.03 -7.28 -0.01
N THR A 120 19.41 -8.18 0.89
CA THR A 120 20.16 -9.38 0.58
C THR A 120 19.23 -10.58 0.76
N ALA A 121 19.22 -11.50 -0.20
CA ALA A 121 18.45 -12.73 -0.13
C ALA A 121 19.36 -13.95 -0.29
N ALA A 122 19.06 -15.02 0.42
CA ALA A 122 19.75 -16.30 0.27
C ALA A 122 18.74 -17.44 0.29
N ILE A 123 18.99 -18.46 -0.54
CA ILE A 123 18.20 -19.68 -0.56
C ILE A 123 18.94 -20.75 0.24
N GLY A 124 18.23 -21.35 1.19
CA GLY A 124 18.65 -22.53 1.93
C GLY A 124 17.84 -23.74 1.48
N TYR A 125 18.49 -24.88 1.32
CA TYR A 125 17.92 -26.16 0.97
C TYR A 125 18.10 -27.10 2.15
N LEU A 126 17.01 -27.69 2.64
CA LEU A 126 17.04 -28.73 3.66
C LEU A 126 17.15 -30.08 2.96
N ASP A 127 18.17 -30.86 3.27
CA ASP A 127 18.31 -32.22 2.75
C ASP A 127 17.56 -33.25 3.60
N ASP A 128 17.53 -34.51 3.12
CA ASP A 128 16.87 -35.63 3.80
C ASP A 128 17.51 -36.01 5.14
N ARG A 129 18.72 -35.50 5.44
CA ARG A 129 19.43 -35.71 6.72
C ARG A 129 19.12 -34.62 7.73
N GLY A 130 18.43 -33.55 7.31
CA GLY A 130 18.10 -32.41 8.14
C GLY A 130 19.16 -31.31 8.13
N ASP A 131 20.16 -31.40 7.25
CA ASP A 131 21.20 -30.38 7.10
C ASP A 131 20.73 -29.29 6.13
N VAL A 132 21.05 -28.04 6.46
CA VAL A 132 20.74 -26.88 5.62
C VAL A 132 21.95 -26.49 4.80
N HIS A 133 21.81 -26.54 3.48
CA HIS A 133 22.83 -26.14 2.52
C HIS A 133 22.39 -24.89 1.77
N SER A 134 23.33 -24.05 1.36
CA SER A 134 23.06 -22.92 0.47
C SER A 134 23.95 -23.02 -0.75
N ASP A 135 23.50 -22.47 -1.88
CA ASP A 135 24.31 -22.38 -3.10
C ASP A 135 25.45 -21.35 -2.97
N GLY A 136 25.48 -20.60 -1.86
CA GLY A 136 26.48 -19.58 -1.57
C GLY A 136 26.37 -18.35 -2.46
N LYS A 137 25.27 -18.20 -3.21
CA LYS A 137 25.07 -17.09 -4.16
C LYS A 137 23.97 -16.17 -3.64
N PRO A 138 24.30 -15.19 -2.78
CA PRO A 138 23.31 -14.26 -2.31
C PRO A 138 22.79 -13.38 -3.46
N PHE A 139 21.49 -13.16 -3.47
CA PHE A 139 20.87 -12.12 -4.29
C PHE A 139 21.02 -10.79 -3.56
N ALA A 140 21.36 -9.72 -4.28
CA ALA A 140 21.49 -8.39 -3.71
C ALA A 140 20.69 -7.39 -4.53
N PHE A 141 19.79 -6.67 -3.88
CA PHE A 141 19.12 -5.51 -4.44
C PHE A 141 19.70 -4.26 -3.77
N ARG A 142 20.25 -3.38 -4.61
CA ARG A 142 20.84 -2.10 -4.21
C ARG A 142 19.94 -0.97 -4.70
N VAL A 143 19.76 0.04 -3.85
CA VAL A 143 19.00 1.24 -4.20
C VAL A 143 19.97 2.41 -4.16
N ASP A 144 20.54 2.74 -5.31
CA ASP A 144 21.61 3.75 -5.43
C ASP A 144 21.19 5.11 -4.84
N GLY A 145 19.92 5.50 -5.01
CA GLY A 145 19.37 6.74 -4.44
C GLY A 145 19.35 6.76 -2.91
N ALA A 146 19.08 5.62 -2.26
CA ALA A 146 19.10 5.51 -0.80
C ALA A 146 20.54 5.61 -0.28
N SER A 147 21.47 4.91 -0.92
CA SER A 147 22.90 4.95 -0.58
C SER A 147 23.46 6.37 -0.76
N ALA A 148 23.17 7.05 -1.87
CA ALA A 148 23.59 8.43 -2.11
C ALA A 148 23.07 9.40 -1.02
N LYS A 149 21.81 9.24 -0.60
CA LYS A 149 21.22 10.05 0.48
C LYS A 149 21.91 9.78 1.83
N VAL A 150 22.22 8.53 2.15
CA VAL A 150 22.97 8.17 3.36
C VAL A 150 24.36 8.82 3.37
N HIS A 151 25.08 8.77 2.25
CA HIS A 151 26.37 9.45 2.12
C HIS A 151 26.26 10.96 2.32
N ARG A 152 25.24 11.60 1.73
CA ARG A 152 24.98 13.03 1.92
C ARG A 152 24.69 13.38 3.38
N LEU A 153 23.86 12.60 4.07
CA LEU A 153 23.51 12.82 5.47
C LEU A 153 24.71 12.61 6.41
N ARG A 154 25.57 11.63 6.12
CA ARG A 154 26.83 11.45 6.87
C ARG A 154 27.73 12.68 6.77
N ARG A 155 27.93 13.20 5.56
CA ARG A 155 28.70 14.44 5.33
C ARG A 155 28.10 15.64 6.07
N GLN A 156 26.77 15.80 6.04
CA GLN A 156 26.10 16.88 6.78
C GLN A 156 26.29 16.73 8.30
N ARG A 157 26.21 15.51 8.84
CA ARG A 157 26.47 15.23 10.25
C ARG A 157 27.91 15.59 10.64
N GLU A 158 28.90 15.25 9.81
CA GLU A 158 30.30 15.60 10.04
C GLU A 158 30.52 17.10 10.10
N VAL A 159 29.93 17.85 9.16
CA VAL A 159 30.00 19.33 9.15
C VAL A 159 29.36 19.91 10.42
N LEU A 160 28.20 19.41 10.83
CA LEU A 160 27.53 19.87 12.05
C LEU A 160 28.34 19.52 13.30
N ALA A 161 28.92 18.33 13.38
CA ALA A 161 29.77 17.92 14.49
C ALA A 161 31.01 18.83 14.60
N ALA A 162 31.64 19.19 13.48
CA ALA A 162 32.76 20.12 13.45
C ALA A 162 32.36 21.52 13.94
N LYS A 163 31.21 22.05 13.49
CA LYS A 163 30.70 23.35 13.97
C LYS A 163 30.40 23.33 15.47
N ILE A 164 29.77 22.28 15.98
CA ILE A 164 29.49 22.11 17.42
C ILE A 164 30.81 22.06 18.20
N ALA A 165 31.81 21.33 17.71
CA ALA A 165 33.12 21.24 18.37
C ALA A 165 33.83 22.61 18.40
N GLN A 166 33.71 23.41 17.34
CA GLN A 166 34.26 24.76 17.30
C GLN A 166 33.55 25.70 18.29
N LEU A 167 32.21 25.67 18.33
CA LEU A 167 31.44 26.46 19.29
C LEU A 167 31.79 26.11 20.74
N LYS A 168 32.02 24.83 21.04
CA LYS A 168 32.46 24.38 22.38
C LYS A 168 33.87 24.84 22.77
N LYS A 169 34.73 25.20 21.81
CA LYS A 169 36.07 25.75 22.09
C LYS A 169 36.05 27.26 22.31
N LEU A 170 34.99 27.93 21.88
CA LEU A 170 34.81 29.38 21.97
C LEU A 170 33.94 29.79 23.17
N ALA A 171 33.43 28.82 23.93
CA ALA A 171 32.73 28.98 25.20
C ALA A 171 33.69 28.59 26.33
#